data_AF-A0AA36CU07-F1
#
_entry.id   AF-A0AA36CU07-F1
#
_cell.length_a   1.000
_cell.length_b   1.000
_cell.length_c   1.000
_cell.angle_alpha   90.00
_cell.angle_beta   90.00
_cell.angle_gamma   90.00
#
_symmetry.space_group_name_H-M   'P 1'
#
loop_
_entity.id
_entity.type
_entity.pdbx_description
1 polymer ?
#
loop_
_entity_poly.entity_id
_entity_poly.type
_entity_poly.pdbx_seq_one_letter_code
_entity_poly.pdbx_strand_id
1 'polypeptide(L)'
;MPSVSDEELAQLSVRQLNQRLQGHDRQVVSYLKHKRRTIKNRGYALNCRVRRIQNQLQLEADNLLLRDQIRYLKQTVASLQGRLQYYEPTQSTCPSLLQAAYIPPLSYTMLPSTLP
;
A
#
# COMPACT_ATOMS: atom_id res chain seq x y z
N MET A 1 29.88 -28.85 20.43
CA MET A 1 29.21 -27.70 19.78
C MET A 1 28.21 -27.13 20.79
N PRO A 2 28.15 -25.80 20.99
CA PRO A 2 27.18 -25.22 21.92
C PRO A 2 25.76 -25.61 21.49
N SER A 3 24.99 -26.17 22.42
CA SER A 3 23.63 -26.66 22.20
C SER A 3 22.64 -25.49 22.23
N VAL A 4 22.66 -24.65 21.19
CA VAL A 4 21.67 -23.57 21.01
C VAL A 4 20.62 -24.05 20.02
N SER A 5 19.35 -24.02 20.42
CA SER A 5 18.22 -24.38 19.55
C SER A 5 17.99 -23.34 18.46
N ASP A 6 17.33 -23.73 17.37
CA ASP A 6 17.01 -22.83 16.26
C ASP A 6 16.06 -21.70 16.70
N GLU A 7 15.10 -22.03 17.58
CA GLU A 7 14.15 -21.12 18.20
C GLU A 7 14.88 -20.03 19.00
N GLU A 8 15.79 -20.45 19.88
CA GLU A 8 16.56 -19.55 20.72
C GLU A 8 17.50 -18.69 19.87
N LEU A 9 18.16 -19.29 18.88
CA LEU A 9 19.06 -18.58 17.96
C LEU A 9 18.33 -17.48 17.16
N ALA A 10 17.06 -17.70 16.83
CA ALA A 10 16.21 -16.71 16.17
C ALA A 10 15.79 -15.57 17.11
N GLN A 11 15.60 -15.84 18.40
CA GLN A 11 15.10 -14.88 19.37
C GLN A 11 16.19 -13.98 19.98
N LEU A 12 17.43 -14.47 20.10
CA LEU A 12 18.52 -13.69 20.69
C LEU A 12 18.68 -12.31 20.03
N SER A 13 19.02 -11.28 20.79
CA SER A 13 19.57 -10.05 20.22
C SER A 13 20.99 -10.28 19.69
N VAL A 14 21.47 -9.37 18.83
CA VAL A 14 22.86 -9.42 18.33
C VAL A 14 23.86 -9.38 19.50
N ARG A 15 23.58 -8.56 20.52
CA ARG A 15 24.43 -8.45 21.72
C ARG A 15 24.49 -9.76 22.50
N GLN A 16 23.33 -10.36 22.80
CA GLN A 16 23.26 -11.63 23.54
C GLN A 16 23.94 -12.77 22.76
N LEU A 17 23.75 -12.81 21.43
CA LEU A 17 24.43 -13.78 20.59
C LEU A 17 25.95 -13.58 20.65
N ASN A 18 26.44 -12.36 20.47
CA ASN A 18 27.88 -12.08 20.49
C ASN A 18 28.52 -12.41 21.84
N GLN A 19 27.82 -12.14 22.95
CA GLN A 19 28.29 -12.49 24.29
C GLN A 19 28.40 -14.01 24.48
N ARG A 20 27.42 -14.78 24.01
CA ARG A 20 27.47 -16.25 24.04
C ARG A 20 28.53 -16.84 23.11
N LEU A 21 28.89 -16.12 22.05
CA LEU A 21 29.91 -16.55 21.09
C LEU A 21 31.34 -16.18 21.50
N GLN A 22 31.52 -15.43 22.59
CA GLN A 22 32.82 -14.99 23.06
C GLN A 22 33.69 -16.17 23.52
N GLY A 23 34.95 -16.21 23.10
CA GLY A 23 35.89 -17.28 23.46
C GLY A 23 35.71 -18.58 22.66
N HIS A 24 34.73 -18.67 21.77
CA HIS A 24 34.58 -19.80 20.85
C HIS A 24 35.43 -19.65 19.58
N ASP A 25 35.76 -20.79 18.97
CA ASP A 25 36.53 -20.82 17.73
C ASP A 25 35.81 -20.11 16.56
N ARG A 26 36.59 -19.52 15.66
CA ARG A 26 36.11 -18.73 14.53
C ARG A 26 35.15 -19.53 13.64
N GLN A 27 35.40 -20.82 13.43
CA GLN A 27 34.54 -21.66 12.61
C GLN A 27 33.14 -21.80 13.22
N VAL A 28 33.07 -22.01 14.53
CA VAL A 28 31.80 -22.13 15.28
C VAL A 28 31.02 -20.81 15.24
N VAL A 29 31.70 -19.69 15.45
CA VAL A 29 31.10 -18.34 15.38
C VAL A 29 30.50 -18.09 14.00
N SER A 30 31.24 -18.38 12.93
CA SER A 30 30.79 -18.22 11.54
C SER A 30 29.56 -19.10 11.25
N TYR A 31 29.62 -20.37 11.64
CA TYR A 31 28.52 -21.32 11.45
C TYR A 31 27.24 -20.86 12.15
N LEU A 32 27.29 -20.46 13.42
CA LEU A 32 26.10 -20.03 14.16
C LEU A 32 25.52 -18.71 13.64
N LYS A 33 26.38 -17.78 13.21
CA LYS A 33 25.93 -16.54 12.55
C LYS A 33 25.25 -16.83 11.21
N HIS A 34 25.82 -17.73 10.41
CA HIS A 34 25.22 -18.15 9.14
C HIS A 34 23.87 -18.85 9.38
N LYS A 35 23.82 -19.80 10.32
CA LYS A 35 22.59 -20.50 10.70
C LYS A 35 21.50 -19.54 11.14
N ARG A 36 21.82 -18.56 11.99
CA ARG A 36 20.90 -17.49 12.40
C ARG A 36 20.38 -16.69 11.20
N ARG A 37 21.27 -16.30 10.27
CA ARG A 37 20.90 -15.55 9.06
C ARG A 37 19.88 -16.34 8.24
N THR A 38 20.11 -17.62 8.01
CA THR A 38 19.20 -18.50 7.26
C THR A 38 17.84 -18.60 7.93
N ILE A 39 17.79 -18.78 9.26
CA ILE A 39 16.53 -18.83 10.02
C ILE A 39 15.77 -17.50 9.93
N LYS A 40 16.44 -16.37 10.16
CA LYS A 40 15.82 -15.04 10.06
C LYS A 40 15.31 -14.76 8.65
N ASN A 41 16.10 -15.09 7.62
CA ASN A 41 15.71 -14.92 6.22
C ASN A 41 14.47 -15.74 5.86
N ARG A 42 14.33 -16.95 6.41
CA ARG A 42 13.12 -17.76 6.26
C ARG A 42 11.89 -17.02 6.82
N GLY A 43 12.02 -16.45 8.02
CA GLY A 43 10.98 -15.63 8.62
C GLY A 43 10.67 -14.36 7.83
N TYR A 44 11.69 -13.69 7.28
CA TYR A 44 11.50 -12.51 6.43
C TYR A 44 10.79 -12.83 5.12
N ALA A 45 11.08 -13.97 4.50
CA ALA A 45 10.39 -14.41 3.29
C ALA A 45 8.90 -14.67 3.56
N LEU A 46 8.58 -15.33 4.67
CA LEU A 46 7.19 -15.54 5.09
C LEU A 46 6.48 -14.20 5.33
N ASN A 47 7.07 -13.33 6.15
CA ASN A 47 6.50 -12.02 6.45
C ASN A 47 6.32 -11.15 5.20
N CYS A 48 7.23 -11.24 4.23
CA CYS A 48 7.10 -10.56 2.94
C CYS A 48 5.88 -11.06 2.15
N ARG A 49 5.68 -12.37 2.07
CA ARG A 49 4.51 -12.97 1.40
C ARG A 49 3.21 -12.56 2.09
N VAL A 50 3.16 -12.64 3.41
CA VAL A 50 1.98 -12.26 4.20
C VAL A 50 1.62 -10.79 3.97
N ARG A 51 2.60 -9.87 4.09
CA ARG A 51 2.35 -8.44 3.84
C ARG A 51 1.90 -8.16 2.41
N ARG A 52 2.46 -8.85 1.41
CA ARG A 52 2.05 -8.69 0.01
C ARG A 52 0.59 -9.11 -0.18
N ILE A 53 0.21 -10.27 0.33
CA ILE A 53 -1.17 -10.77 0.23
C ILE A 53 -2.13 -9.83 0.95
N GLN A 54 -1.79 -9.41 2.17
CA GLN A 54 -2.62 -8.49 2.94
C GLN A 54 -2.81 -7.14 2.23
N ASN A 55 -1.74 -6.60 1.63
CA ASN A 55 -1.83 -5.36 0.86
C ASN A 55 -2.70 -5.53 -0.40
N GLN A 56 -2.57 -6.64 -1.11
CA GLN A 56 -3.44 -6.94 -2.25
C GLN A 56 -4.91 -6.99 -1.84
N LEU A 57 -5.24 -7.74 -0.78
CA LEU A 57 -6.61 -7.83 -0.27
C LEU A 57 -7.17 -6.47 0.15
N GLN A 58 -6.35 -5.64 0.78
CA GLN A 58 -6.75 -4.29 1.16
C GLN A 58 -7.05 -3.44 -0.09
N LEU A 59 -6.19 -3.47 -1.11
CA LEU A 59 -6.43 -2.75 -2.37
C LEU A 59 -7.70 -3.24 -3.08
N GLU A 60 -7.98 -4.54 -3.07
CA GLU A 60 -9.20 -5.11 -3.64
C GLU A 60 -10.45 -4.62 -2.89
N ALA A 61 -10.40 -4.60 -1.55
CA ALA A 61 -11.48 -4.08 -0.71
C ALA A 61 -11.72 -2.57 -0.94
N ASP A 62 -10.65 -1.78 -0.98
CA ASP A 62 -10.71 -0.34 -1.24
C ASP A 62 -11.30 -0.07 -2.64
N ASN A 63 -10.90 -0.86 -3.65
CA ASN A 63 -11.42 -0.73 -5.00
C ASN A 63 -12.93 -1.02 -5.08
N LEU A 64 -13.41 -2.05 -4.38
CA LEU A 64 -14.84 -2.35 -4.29
C LEU A 64 -15.61 -1.20 -3.63
N LEU A 65 -15.12 -0.70 -2.49
CA LEU A 65 -15.72 0.42 -1.77
C LEU A 65 -15.83 1.67 -2.66
N LEU A 66 -14.75 2.03 -3.35
CA LEU A 66 -14.72 3.19 -4.24
C LEU A 66 -15.68 3.04 -5.42
N ARG A 67 -15.79 1.83 -6.01
CA ARG A 67 -16.76 1.56 -7.08
C ARG A 67 -18.19 1.74 -6.62
N ASP A 68 -18.52 1.29 -5.41
CA ASP A 68 -19.86 1.45 -4.86
C ASP A 68 -20.17 2.91 -4.49
N GLN A 69 -19.19 3.66 -3.97
CA GLN A 69 -19.33 5.10 -3.77
C GLN A 69 -19.58 5.85 -5.09
N ILE A 70 -18.83 5.52 -6.16
CA ILE A 70 -19.06 6.11 -7.49
C ILE A 70 -20.48 5.79 -7.99
N ARG A 71 -20.93 4.54 -7.83
CA ARG A 71 -22.27 4.12 -8.24
C ARG A 71 -23.34 4.92 -7.50
N TYR A 72 -23.22 5.01 -6.18
CA TYR A 72 -24.14 5.76 -5.33
C TYR A 72 -24.20 7.25 -5.72
N LEU A 73 -23.05 7.89 -5.91
CA LEU A 73 -22.98 9.30 -6.29
C LEU A 73 -23.58 9.53 -7.68
N LYS A 74 -23.31 8.65 -8.66
CA LYS A 74 -23.92 8.73 -10.00
C LYS A 74 -25.44 8.63 -9.94
N GLN A 75 -25.98 7.70 -9.16
CA GLN A 75 -27.43 7.57 -8.95
C GLN A 75 -28.02 8.81 -8.28
N THR A 76 -27.33 9.34 -7.27
CA THR A 76 -27.73 10.57 -6.58
C THR A 76 -27.76 11.76 -7.53
N VAL A 77 -26.72 11.95 -8.34
CA VAL A 77 -26.65 13.02 -9.36
C VAL A 77 -27.77 12.86 -10.38
N ALA A 78 -28.00 11.66 -10.91
CA ALA A 78 -29.07 11.42 -11.88
C ALA A 78 -30.46 11.72 -11.30
N SER A 79 -30.71 11.31 -10.05
CA SER A 79 -31.96 11.62 -9.34
C SER A 79 -32.16 13.12 -9.15
N LEU A 80 -31.12 13.84 -8.73
CA LEU A 80 -31.15 15.30 -8.57
C LEU A 80 -31.34 16.01 -9.90
N GLN A 81 -30.69 15.56 -10.98
CA GLN A 81 -30.87 16.08 -12.33
C GLN A 81 -32.32 15.89 -12.81
N GLY A 82 -32.92 14.73 -12.58
CA GLY A 82 -34.33 14.49 -12.91
C GLY A 82 -35.28 15.40 -12.12
N ARG A 83 -35.00 15.63 -10.82
CA ARG A 83 -35.75 16.60 -10.01
C ARG A 83 -35.58 18.03 -10.51
N LEU A 84 -34.36 18.43 -10.85
CA LEU A 84 -34.10 19.76 -11.43
C LEU A 84 -34.85 19.95 -12.75
N GLN A 85 -34.85 18.95 -13.63
CA GLN A 85 -35.62 18.99 -14.88
C GLN A 85 -37.13 19.13 -14.64
N TYR A 86 -37.66 18.56 -13.55
CA TYR A 86 -39.06 18.71 -13.19
C TYR A 86 -39.41 20.15 -12.76
N TYR A 87 -38.57 20.79 -11.94
CA TYR A 87 -38.82 22.14 -11.44
C TYR A 87 -38.40 23.25 -12.43
N GLU A 88 -37.36 23.01 -13.23
CA GLU A 88 -36.81 23.92 -14.25
C GLU A 88 -36.85 23.26 -15.64
N PRO A 89 -38.05 22.99 -16.22
CA PRO A 89 -38.17 22.29 -17.49
C PRO A 89 -37.62 23.08 -18.69
N THR A 90 -37.45 24.39 -18.54
CA THR A 90 -36.94 25.30 -19.57
C THR A 90 -35.46 25.65 -19.37
N GLN A 91 -34.59 24.73 -19.81
CA GLN A 91 -33.39 25.12 -20.56
C GLN A 91 -33.51 24.60 -22.00
N SER A 92 -34.63 24.88 -22.65
CA SER A 92 -34.74 24.72 -24.09
C SER A 92 -33.97 25.85 -24.74
N THR A 93 -32.73 25.59 -25.17
CA THR A 93 -32.00 26.32 -26.22
C THR A 93 -32.31 27.81 -26.36
N CYS A 94 -31.61 28.65 -25.59
CA CYS A 94 -31.33 30.01 -26.03
C CYS A 94 -29.98 29.99 -26.76
N PRO A 95 -29.91 30.18 -28.09
CA PRO A 95 -28.66 30.20 -28.85
C PRO A 95 -27.78 31.43 -28.59
N SER A 96 -28.05 32.22 -27.55
CA SER A 96 -27.34 33.47 -27.25
C SER A 96 -26.42 33.41 -26.03
N LEU A 97 -26.32 32.26 -25.33
CA LEU A 97 -25.42 32.09 -24.18
C LEU A 97 -24.35 31.01 -24.37
N LEU A 98 -23.88 30.81 -25.61
CA LEU A 98 -22.62 30.12 -25.92
C LEU A 98 -21.39 31.03 -25.69
N GLN A 99 -21.37 31.88 -24.66
CA GLN A 99 -20.27 32.84 -24.44
C GLN A 99 -19.65 32.82 -23.04
N ALA A 100 -19.89 31.81 -22.19
CA ALA A 100 -19.21 31.78 -20.89
C ALA A 100 -19.01 30.38 -20.31
N ALA A 101 -18.19 29.57 -20.98
CA ALA A 101 -17.44 28.51 -20.30
C ALA A 101 -16.07 28.35 -20.96
N TYR A 102 -15.26 29.41 -20.93
CA TYR A 102 -13.82 29.23 -21.05
C TYR A 102 -13.37 28.47 -19.79
N ILE A 103 -13.27 27.15 -19.92
CA ILE A 103 -12.57 26.30 -18.96
C ILE A 103 -11.13 26.27 -19.49
N PRO A 104 -10.17 26.96 -18.85
CA PRO A 104 -8.78 26.83 -19.25
C PRO A 104 -8.38 25.35 -19.10
N PRO A 105 -7.57 24.80 -20.01
CA PRO A 105 -7.08 23.44 -19.84
C PRO A 105 -6.31 23.39 -18.51
N LEU A 106 -6.58 22.38 -17.70
CA LEU A 106 -5.71 22.01 -16.59
C LEU A 106 -4.35 21.66 -17.21
N SER A 107 -3.45 22.63 -17.26
CA SER A 107 -2.05 22.38 -17.51
C SER A 107 -1.57 21.50 -16.36
N TYR A 108 -1.47 20.21 -16.64
CA TYR A 108 -0.75 19.27 -15.77
C TYR A 108 0.70 19.72 -15.81
N THR A 109 1.09 20.62 -14.91
CA THR A 109 2.49 20.85 -14.61
C THR A 109 3.00 19.54 -14.06
N MET A 110 3.73 18.82 -14.91
CA MET A 110 4.60 17.73 -14.51
C MET A 110 5.49 18.27 -13.39
N LEU A 111 5.17 17.93 -12.15
CA LEU A 111 6.07 18.09 -11.01
C LEU A 111 7.37 17.37 -11.39
N PRO A 112 8.53 18.06 -11.37
CA PRO A 112 9.79 17.38 -11.60
C PRO A 112 9.95 16.33 -10.50
N SER A 113 10.03 15.08 -10.90
CA SER A 113 10.49 13.98 -10.08
C SER A 113 11.93 14.27 -9.67
N THR A 114 12.12 14.92 -8.53
CA THR A 114 13.43 15.00 -7.86
C THR A 114 13.41 14.10 -6.63
N LEU A 115 13.88 12.87 -6.84
CA LEU A 115 14.68 12.12 -5.88
C LEU A 115 15.82 11.53 -6.72
N PRO A 116 17.07 11.65 -6.26
CA PRO A 116 17.49 10.97 -5.04
C PRO A 116 17.93 11.89 -3.90
#